data_AF-A0A1I2NN66-F1
#
_entry.id   AF-A0A1I2NN66-F1
#
_cell.length_a   1.000
_cell.length_b   1.000
_cell.length_c   1.000
_cell.angle_alpha   90.00
_cell.angle_beta   90.00
_cell.angle_gamma   90.00
#
_symmetry.space_group_name_H-M   'P 1'
#
loop_
_entity.id
_entity.type
_entity.pdbx_description
1 polymer ?
#
loop_
_entity_poly.entity_id
_entity_poly.type
_entity_poly.pdbx_seq_one_letter_code
_entity_poly.pdbx_strand_id
1 'polypeptide(L)'
;MTASNGRVGAVTRRPLLRRLLRPVVAFAAVVAAGVAGFSTLGGVGVVDALFWLLDPTSIELHFRAHDGPATLVKSYAIVVLSGLVVTGLWTGETVFSAAFGGRIREELGYMHVEQRIDELDGHVIICGYGTFGKTIANRLRARGRDVVIVERQESQYQRALDDGTLALTGDARRENTLSDAGVGRAATVVGAIDDTSANVQIAVTASQLAPTVEIVVRAGDEMDEALARRVGADEVVVPEVVSGERVCEGL
;
A
#
# COMPACT_ATOMS: atom_id res chain seq x y z
N MET A 1 21.69 38.13 11.43
CA MET A 1 21.38 37.57 12.77
C MET A 1 19.87 37.46 12.82
N THR A 2 19.18 36.33 12.98
CA THR A 2 19.52 34.97 13.41
C THR A 2 18.38 34.03 12.97
N ALA A 3 18.72 32.76 12.76
CA ALA A 3 17.90 31.69 12.21
C ALA A 3 16.84 31.10 13.17
N SER A 4 15.85 30.40 12.60
CA SER A 4 14.98 29.41 13.27
C SER A 4 14.18 28.66 12.17
N ASN A 5 14.75 27.71 11.42
CA ASN A 5 14.94 26.28 11.74
C ASN A 5 13.63 25.50 12.01
N GLY A 6 12.79 25.35 10.98
CA GLY A 6 11.67 24.41 10.94
C GLY A 6 12.12 22.99 10.58
N ARG A 7 12.56 22.23 11.59
CA ARG A 7 12.77 20.77 11.46
C ARG A 7 11.42 20.06 11.59
N VAL A 8 10.75 19.81 10.48
CA VAL A 8 9.64 18.85 10.40
C VAL A 8 10.07 17.71 9.48
N GLY A 9 10.17 16.50 10.05
CA GLY A 9 10.41 15.27 9.27
C GLY A 9 11.46 14.31 9.84
N ALA A 10 11.36 13.88 11.10
CA ALA A 10 12.26 12.85 11.63
C ALA A 10 11.67 11.93 12.72
N VAL A 11 10.34 11.75 12.81
CA VAL A 11 9.74 10.97 13.92
C VAL A 11 9.10 9.64 13.50
N THR A 12 8.88 9.36 12.21
CA THR A 12 8.22 8.11 11.78
C THR A 12 9.16 6.92 11.44
N ARG A 13 10.50 7.05 11.55
CA ARG A 13 11.45 5.98 11.14
C ARG A 13 11.79 4.93 12.20
N ARG A 14 11.25 5.00 13.42
CA ARG A 14 11.71 4.15 14.55
C ARG A 14 11.24 2.68 14.56
N PRO A 15 10.05 2.28 14.06
CA PRO A 15 9.62 0.88 14.18
C PRO A 15 10.25 -0.04 13.12
N LEU A 16 10.54 0.48 11.91
CA LEU A 16 11.17 -0.27 10.82
C LEU A 16 12.67 -0.52 11.07
N LEU A 17 13.39 0.48 11.58
CA LEU A 17 14.81 0.32 11.93
C LEU A 17 15.04 -0.76 12.98
N ARG A 18 14.15 -0.87 13.98
CA ARG A 18 14.24 -1.89 15.04
C ARG A 18 13.99 -3.31 14.52
N ARG A 19 13.18 -3.47 13.48
CA ARG A 19 12.91 -4.78 12.85
C ARG A 19 14.12 -5.26 12.04
N LEU A 20 14.82 -4.36 11.36
CA LEU A 20 16.05 -4.67 10.61
C LEU A 20 17.28 -4.86 11.50
N LEU A 21 17.26 -4.30 12.71
CA LEU A 21 18.40 -4.38 13.64
C LEU A 21 18.73 -5.82 14.04
N ARG A 22 17.72 -6.66 14.31
CA ARG A 22 17.92 -8.04 14.78
C ARG A 22 18.69 -8.93 13.78
N PRO A 23 18.27 -9.05 12.50
CA PRO A 23 19.01 -9.87 11.52
C PRO A 23 20.39 -9.32 11.22
N VAL A 24 20.55 -8.01 11.11
CA VAL A 24 21.86 -7.38 10.87
C VAL A 24 22.82 -7.63 12.04
N VAL A 25 22.35 -7.51 13.28
CA VAL A 25 23.16 -7.80 14.47
C VAL A 25 23.52 -9.29 14.54
N ALA A 26 22.59 -10.19 14.22
CA ALA A 26 22.87 -11.63 14.19
C ALA A 26 23.94 -11.98 13.14
N PHE A 27 23.84 -11.43 11.92
CA PHE A 27 24.85 -11.62 10.88
C PHE A 27 26.23 -11.08 11.31
N ALA A 28 26.26 -9.86 11.86
CA ALA A 28 27.49 -9.25 12.37
C ALA A 28 28.12 -10.05 13.52
N ALA A 29 27.30 -10.65 14.39
CA ALA A 29 27.77 -11.50 15.48
C ALA A 29 28.42 -12.80 14.96
N VAL A 30 27.86 -13.42 13.92
CA VAL A 30 28.47 -14.61 13.29
C VAL A 30 29.81 -14.25 12.63
N VAL A 31 29.91 -13.11 11.93
CA VAL A 31 31.18 -12.62 11.37
C VAL A 31 32.21 -12.41 12.48
N ALA A 32 31.83 -11.71 13.57
CA ALA A 32 32.72 -11.45 14.69
C ALA A 32 33.20 -12.74 15.38
N ALA A 33 32.29 -13.70 15.59
CA ALA A 33 32.64 -15.02 16.12
C ALA A 33 33.59 -15.77 15.17
N GLY A 34 33.35 -15.71 13.86
CA GLY A 34 34.23 -16.27 12.83
C GLY A 34 35.65 -15.72 12.93
N VAL A 35 35.78 -14.39 12.92
CA VAL A 35 37.08 -13.69 13.02
C VAL A 35 37.80 -14.03 14.32
N ALA A 36 37.10 -13.97 15.47
CA ALA A 36 37.69 -14.29 16.77
C ALA A 36 38.14 -15.76 16.86
N GLY A 37 37.33 -16.68 16.35
CA GLY A 37 37.65 -18.11 16.34
C GLY A 37 38.83 -18.43 15.41
N PHE A 38 38.87 -17.84 14.21
CA PHE A 38 40.02 -18.04 13.30
C PHE A 38 41.30 -17.39 13.82
N SER A 39 41.22 -16.21 14.43
CA SER A 39 42.40 -15.56 15.00
C SER A 39 42.98 -16.34 16.19
N THR A 40 42.12 -16.91 17.05
CA THR A 40 42.55 -17.67 18.23
C THR A 40 42.96 -19.12 17.92
N LEU A 41 42.19 -19.83 17.09
CA LEU A 41 42.45 -21.24 16.75
C LEU A 41 43.46 -21.39 15.61
N GLY A 42 43.46 -20.47 14.65
CA GLY A 42 44.37 -20.45 13.51
C GLY A 42 45.64 -19.63 13.75
N GLY A 43 45.70 -18.82 14.81
CA GLY A 43 46.86 -17.98 15.11
C GLY A 43 47.11 -16.87 14.09
N VAL A 44 46.09 -16.49 13.30
CA VAL A 44 46.21 -15.53 12.21
C VAL A 44 45.73 -14.13 12.59
N GLY A 45 46.17 -13.13 11.83
CA GLY A 45 45.73 -11.75 11.98
C GLY A 45 44.24 -11.58 11.63
N VAL A 46 43.65 -10.47 12.08
CA VAL A 46 42.24 -10.15 11.82
C VAL A 46 41.92 -10.07 10.32
N VAL A 47 42.86 -9.57 9.51
CA VAL A 47 42.69 -9.47 8.06
C VAL A 47 42.64 -10.85 7.41
N ASP A 48 43.54 -11.75 7.80
CA ASP A 48 43.58 -13.12 7.29
C ASP A 48 42.36 -13.92 7.74
N ALA A 49 41.94 -13.75 9.00
CA ALA A 49 40.72 -14.34 9.53
C ALA A 49 39.47 -13.86 8.77
N LEU A 50 39.42 -12.59 8.39
CA LEU A 50 38.34 -12.05 7.56
C LEU A 50 38.41 -12.61 6.12
N PHE A 51 39.62 -12.73 5.57
CA PHE A 51 39.84 -13.30 4.24
C PHE A 51 39.39 -14.76 4.18
N TRP A 52 39.61 -15.56 5.23
CA TRP A 52 39.16 -16.95 5.33
C TRP A 52 37.63 -17.12 5.32
N LEU A 53 36.87 -16.08 5.71
CA LEU A 53 35.40 -16.10 5.59
C LEU A 53 34.94 -16.00 4.14
N LEU A 54 35.73 -15.33 3.29
CA LEU A 54 35.46 -15.19 1.85
C LEU A 54 36.03 -16.36 1.06
N ASP A 55 37.23 -16.80 1.42
CA ASP A 55 37.94 -17.90 0.79
C ASP A 55 38.37 -18.95 1.82
N PRO A 56 37.54 -19.97 2.10
CA PRO A 56 37.91 -21.03 3.02
C PRO A 56 39.05 -21.92 2.50
N THR A 57 39.41 -21.84 1.21
CA THR A 57 40.54 -22.61 0.67
C THR A 57 41.89 -22.12 1.22
N SER A 58 41.95 -20.85 1.65
CA SER A 58 43.13 -20.28 2.30
C SER A 58 43.50 -20.94 3.62
N ILE A 59 42.54 -21.58 4.31
CA ILE A 59 42.80 -22.37 5.53
C ILE A 59 43.68 -23.57 5.20
N GLU A 60 43.38 -24.28 4.10
CA GLU A 60 44.16 -25.43 3.63
C GLU A 60 45.58 -25.01 3.23
N LEU A 61 45.72 -23.87 2.55
CA LEU A 61 47.03 -23.35 2.14
C LEU A 61 47.88 -22.95 3.35
N HIS A 62 47.28 -22.33 4.37
CA HIS A 62 47.98 -21.93 5.58
C HIS A 62 48.58 -23.11 6.34
N PHE A 63 47.79 -24.18 6.55
CA PHE A 63 48.21 -25.38 7.29
C PHE A 63 49.11 -26.34 6.49
N ARG A 64 49.38 -26.06 5.20
CA ARG A 64 50.47 -26.73 4.47
C ARG A 64 51.83 -26.14 4.80
N ALA A 65 51.86 -24.86 5.16
CA ALA A 65 53.09 -24.13 5.48
C ALA A 65 53.34 -24.02 6.99
N HIS A 66 52.31 -24.21 7.83
CA HIS A 66 52.39 -24.08 9.29
C HIS A 66 51.76 -25.29 9.98
N ASP A 67 52.43 -25.82 11.00
CA ASP A 67 51.87 -26.86 11.86
C ASP A 67 50.77 -26.32 12.77
N GLY A 68 49.70 -27.09 12.97
CA GLY A 68 48.64 -26.75 13.92
C GLY A 68 47.37 -27.57 13.76
N PRO A 69 46.28 -27.20 14.49
CA PRO A 69 45.06 -27.99 14.59
C PRO A 69 44.14 -27.81 13.36
N ALA A 70 44.61 -28.19 12.17
CA ALA A 70 43.93 -27.95 10.90
C ALA A 70 42.50 -28.52 10.86
N THR A 71 42.28 -29.72 11.40
CA THR A 71 40.94 -30.34 11.44
C THR A 71 39.96 -29.55 12.30
N LEU A 72 40.41 -29.01 13.44
CA LEU A 72 39.55 -28.19 14.31
C LEU A 72 39.18 -26.88 13.63
N VAL A 73 40.15 -26.18 13.03
CA VAL A 73 39.89 -24.91 12.32
C VAL A 73 38.95 -25.11 11.12
N LYS A 74 39.13 -26.20 10.36
CA LYS A 74 38.22 -26.56 9.26
C LYS A 74 36.81 -26.87 9.74
N SER A 75 36.66 -27.65 10.82
CA SER A 75 35.33 -27.95 11.38
C SER A 75 34.63 -26.70 11.90
N TYR A 76 35.38 -25.78 12.52
CA TYR A 76 34.89 -24.48 12.94
C TYR A 76 34.45 -23.62 11.75
N ALA A 77 35.24 -23.60 10.68
CA ALA A 77 34.92 -22.88 9.46
C ALA A 77 33.58 -23.34 8.86
N ILE A 78 33.30 -24.64 8.85
CA ILE A 78 32.01 -25.19 8.38
C ILE A 78 30.85 -24.63 9.20
N VAL A 79 30.97 -24.58 10.53
CA VAL A 79 29.93 -24.06 11.42
C VAL A 79 29.69 -22.57 11.18
N VAL A 80 30.77 -21.78 11.09
CA VAL A 80 30.69 -20.33 10.85
C VAL A 80 30.07 -20.02 9.49
N LEU A 81 30.53 -20.68 8.42
CA LEU A 81 29.99 -20.48 7.08
C LEU A 81 28.52 -20.89 6.99
N SER A 82 28.13 -22.00 7.63
CA SER A 82 26.73 -22.40 7.72
C SER A 82 25.89 -21.33 8.44
N GLY A 83 26.41 -20.77 9.53
CA GLY A 83 25.78 -19.65 10.25
C GLY A 83 25.63 -18.39 9.40
N LEU A 84 26.63 -18.06 8.58
CA LEU A 84 26.57 -16.93 7.64
C LEU A 84 25.52 -17.13 6.55
N VAL A 85 25.39 -18.35 6.02
CA VAL A 85 24.34 -18.67 5.03
C VAL A 85 22.95 -18.52 5.67
N VAL A 86 22.73 -19.08 6.85
CA VAL A 86 21.43 -19.00 7.54
C VAL A 86 21.06 -17.57 7.89
N THR A 87 21.99 -16.82 8.50
CA THR A 87 21.74 -15.41 8.87
C THR A 87 21.65 -14.50 7.65
N GLY A 88 22.37 -14.81 6.57
CA GLY A 88 22.29 -14.14 5.28
C GLY A 88 20.92 -14.33 4.62
N LEU A 89 20.41 -15.57 4.56
CA LEU A 89 19.07 -15.87 4.06
C LEU A 89 17.98 -15.15 4.87
N TRP A 90 18.07 -15.19 6.19
CA TRP A 90 17.12 -14.50 7.07
C TRP A 90 17.15 -12.97 6.91
N THR A 91 18.36 -12.39 6.77
CA THR A 91 18.53 -10.96 6.49
C THR A 91 17.97 -10.61 5.11
N GLY A 92 18.25 -11.44 4.11
CA GLY A 92 17.73 -11.30 2.75
C GLY A 92 16.21 -11.30 2.73
N GLU A 93 15.57 -12.27 3.39
CA GLU A 93 14.10 -12.33 3.53
C GLU A 93 13.54 -11.07 4.18
N THR A 94 14.14 -10.60 5.27
CA THR A 94 13.66 -9.43 6.01
C THR A 94 13.80 -8.14 5.19
N VAL A 95 14.95 -7.95 4.53
CA VAL A 95 15.21 -6.78 3.68
C VAL A 95 14.33 -6.82 2.43
N PHE A 96 14.16 -7.99 1.82
CA PHE A 96 13.28 -8.20 0.68
C PHE A 96 11.84 -7.88 1.04
N SER A 97 11.34 -8.43 2.16
CA SER A 97 10.00 -8.12 2.68
C SER A 97 9.83 -6.63 3.01
N ALA A 98 10.85 -5.97 3.58
CA ALA A 98 10.78 -4.53 3.86
C ALA A 98 10.81 -3.67 2.59
N ALA A 99 11.52 -4.10 1.53
CA ALA A 99 11.67 -3.36 0.28
C ALA A 99 10.54 -3.62 -0.73
N PHE A 100 9.91 -4.81 -0.66
CA PHE A 100 8.91 -5.29 -1.62
C PHE A 100 7.52 -5.57 -0.99
N GLY A 101 7.40 -5.63 0.33
CA GLY A 101 6.16 -5.98 1.03
C GLY A 101 5.02 -4.97 0.91
N GLY A 102 5.28 -3.79 0.33
CA GLY A 102 4.25 -2.85 -0.13
C GLY A 102 3.85 -3.04 -1.60
N ARG A 103 4.81 -3.31 -2.49
CA ARG A 103 4.61 -3.21 -3.94
C ARG A 103 4.10 -4.50 -4.62
N ILE A 104 4.44 -5.68 -4.09
CA ILE A 104 4.04 -6.95 -4.74
C ILE A 104 2.55 -7.27 -4.53
N ARG A 105 1.94 -6.76 -3.45
CA ARG A 105 0.50 -6.96 -3.18
C ARG A 105 -0.38 -5.94 -3.91
N GLU A 106 0.15 -4.78 -4.29
CA GLU A 106 -0.55 -3.76 -5.06
C GLU A 106 -0.73 -4.19 -6.53
N GLU A 107 0.33 -4.60 -7.24
CA GLU A 107 0.22 -4.91 -8.67
C GLU A 107 -0.63 -6.14 -9.01
N LEU A 108 -0.72 -7.14 -8.12
CA LEU A 108 -1.59 -8.31 -8.34
C LEU A 108 -3.07 -8.04 -8.01
N GLY A 109 -3.37 -6.96 -7.28
CA GLY A 109 -4.73 -6.56 -6.95
C GLY A 109 -5.46 -5.87 -8.11
N TYR A 110 -4.76 -5.01 -8.86
CA TYR A 110 -5.39 -4.22 -9.93
C TYR A 110 -6.00 -5.08 -11.04
N MET A 111 -5.29 -6.11 -11.51
CA MET A 111 -5.80 -6.96 -12.60
C MET A 111 -7.02 -7.79 -12.20
N HIS A 112 -7.14 -8.21 -10.93
CA HIS A 112 -8.34 -8.91 -10.46
C HIS A 112 -9.51 -7.96 -10.23
N VAL A 113 -9.26 -6.71 -9.86
CA VAL A 113 -10.33 -5.73 -9.62
C VAL A 113 -11.00 -5.33 -10.93
N GLU A 114 -10.23 -5.01 -11.98
CA GLU A 114 -10.78 -4.68 -13.30
C GLU A 114 -11.61 -5.83 -13.88
N GLN A 115 -11.08 -7.06 -13.87
CA GLN A 115 -11.83 -8.24 -14.33
C GLN A 115 -13.15 -8.44 -13.57
N ARG A 116 -13.14 -8.23 -12.24
CA ARG A 116 -14.37 -8.34 -11.44
C ARG A 116 -15.36 -7.22 -11.75
N ILE A 117 -14.90 -6.01 -12.06
CA ILE A 117 -15.77 -4.90 -12.48
C ILE A 117 -16.38 -5.17 -13.86
N ASP A 118 -15.63 -5.81 -14.75
CA ASP A 118 -16.10 -6.22 -16.08
C ASP A 118 -17.25 -7.24 -16.02
N GLU A 119 -17.30 -8.06 -14.98
CA GLU A 119 -18.38 -9.03 -14.73
C GLU A 119 -19.64 -8.41 -14.10
N LEU A 120 -19.58 -7.15 -13.63
CA LEU A 120 -20.72 -6.49 -13.00
C LEU A 120 -21.70 -5.89 -14.02
N ASP A 121 -22.99 -5.97 -13.66
CA ASP A 121 -24.11 -5.33 -14.34
C ASP A 121 -25.08 -4.77 -13.29
N GLY A 122 -25.60 -3.57 -13.50
CA GLY A 122 -26.51 -2.90 -12.57
C GLY A 122 -25.87 -2.50 -11.24
N HIS A 123 -24.55 -2.41 -11.15
CA HIS A 123 -23.83 -1.96 -9.96
C HIS A 123 -23.92 -0.46 -9.75
N VAL A 124 -23.53 0.01 -8.56
CA VAL A 124 -23.46 1.43 -8.24
C VAL A 124 -22.00 1.90 -8.25
N ILE A 125 -21.72 2.93 -9.04
CA ILE A 125 -20.42 3.59 -9.07
C ILE A 125 -20.47 4.76 -8.08
N ILE A 126 -19.54 4.81 -7.14
CA ILE A 126 -19.41 5.90 -6.17
C ILE A 126 -18.09 6.62 -6.41
N CYS A 127 -18.17 7.88 -6.82
CA CYS A 127 -17.04 8.73 -7.08
C CYS A 127 -16.64 9.48 -5.81
N GLY A 128 -15.56 9.02 -5.17
CA GLY A 128 -15.05 9.53 -3.90
C GLY A 128 -15.38 8.60 -2.72
N TYR A 129 -14.35 8.27 -1.94
CA TYR A 129 -14.43 7.42 -0.74
C TYR A 129 -14.21 8.22 0.56
N GLY A 130 -14.78 9.44 0.60
CA GLY A 130 -14.87 10.25 1.81
C GLY A 130 -15.95 9.74 2.76
N THR A 131 -16.30 10.54 3.77
CA THR A 131 -17.31 10.17 4.79
C THR A 131 -18.66 9.80 4.16
N PHE A 132 -19.12 10.60 3.19
CA PHE A 132 -20.40 10.38 2.51
C PHE A 132 -20.35 9.12 1.62
N GLY A 133 -19.40 9.05 0.69
CA GLY A 133 -19.22 7.91 -0.22
C GLY A 133 -19.02 6.58 0.51
N LYS A 134 -18.19 6.55 1.57
CA LYS A 134 -18.00 5.37 2.42
C LYS A 134 -19.30 4.93 3.11
N THR A 135 -20.10 5.88 3.60
CA THR A 135 -21.38 5.58 4.24
C THR A 135 -22.36 4.96 3.25
N ILE A 136 -22.43 5.49 2.03
CA ILE A 136 -23.26 4.93 0.95
C ILE A 136 -22.79 3.53 0.59
N ALA A 137 -21.49 3.35 0.32
CA ALA A 137 -20.89 2.08 -0.03
C ALA A 137 -21.23 0.99 1.00
N ASN A 138 -21.02 1.29 2.29
CA ASN A 138 -21.31 0.35 3.37
C ASN A 138 -22.80 -0.02 3.45
N ARG A 139 -23.70 0.96 3.30
CA ARG A 139 -25.14 0.71 3.36
C ARG A 139 -25.65 -0.07 2.15
N LEU A 140 -25.12 0.19 0.96
CA LEU A 140 -25.48 -0.53 -0.27
C LEU A 140 -24.96 -1.98 -0.20
N ARG A 141 -23.71 -2.19 0.21
CA ARG A 141 -23.14 -3.52 0.38
C ARG A 141 -23.86 -4.34 1.44
N ALA A 142 -24.25 -3.73 2.56
CA ALA A 142 -25.06 -4.39 3.59
C ALA A 142 -26.44 -4.84 3.07
N ARG A 143 -26.93 -4.24 1.98
CA ARG A 143 -28.16 -4.64 1.27
C ARG A 143 -27.91 -5.59 0.10
N GLY A 144 -26.69 -6.08 -0.07
CA GLY A 144 -26.32 -7.00 -1.14
C GLY A 144 -26.23 -6.35 -2.52
N ARG A 145 -26.00 -5.04 -2.60
CA ARG A 145 -25.75 -4.34 -3.87
C ARG A 145 -24.25 -4.31 -4.18
N ASP A 146 -23.91 -4.56 -5.43
CA ASP A 146 -22.54 -4.40 -5.93
C ASP A 146 -22.16 -2.92 -6.05
N VAL A 147 -20.96 -2.59 -5.59
CA VAL A 147 -20.46 -1.22 -5.50
C VAL A 147 -19.03 -1.16 -6.00
N VAL A 148 -18.76 -0.18 -6.86
CA VAL A 148 -17.43 0.16 -7.37
C VAL A 148 -17.09 1.57 -6.94
N ILE A 149 -15.95 1.74 -6.28
CA ILE A 149 -15.44 3.06 -5.87
C ILE A 149 -14.49 3.60 -6.93
N VAL A 150 -14.61 4.88 -7.26
CA VAL A 150 -13.58 5.61 -8.03
C VAL A 150 -12.98 6.67 -7.11
N GLU A 151 -11.68 6.57 -6.83
CA GLU A 151 -11.01 7.47 -5.88
C GLU A 151 -9.64 7.89 -6.39
N ARG A 152 -9.30 9.17 -6.26
CA ARG A 152 -8.03 9.75 -6.72
C ARG A 152 -6.97 9.75 -5.62
N GLN A 153 -7.38 9.87 -4.36
CA GLN A 153 -6.47 9.90 -3.22
C GLN A 153 -6.06 8.47 -2.84
N GLU A 154 -4.78 8.15 -3.00
CA GLU A 154 -4.22 6.83 -2.71
C GLU A 154 -4.59 6.31 -1.32
N SER A 155 -4.55 7.17 -0.29
CA SER A 155 -4.91 6.78 1.07
C SER A 155 -6.37 6.35 1.23
N GLN A 156 -7.30 6.93 0.46
CA GLN A 156 -8.71 6.57 0.52
C GLN A 156 -9.01 5.36 -0.37
N TYR A 157 -8.33 5.26 -1.51
CA TYR A 157 -8.35 4.10 -2.39
C TYR A 157 -7.95 2.82 -1.63
N GLN A 158 -6.81 2.84 -0.93
CA GLN A 158 -6.35 1.70 -0.14
C GLN A 158 -7.35 1.32 0.97
N ARG A 159 -7.97 2.31 1.62
CA ARG A 159 -9.02 2.07 2.62
C ARG A 159 -10.25 1.40 2.04
N ALA A 160 -10.65 1.74 0.81
CA ALA A 160 -11.77 1.08 0.14
C ALA A 160 -11.49 -0.41 -0.11
N LEU A 161 -10.26 -0.73 -0.54
CA LEU A 161 -9.80 -2.11 -0.71
C LEU A 161 -9.72 -2.87 0.62
N ASP A 162 -9.18 -2.25 1.67
CA ASP A 162 -9.09 -2.83 3.02
C ASP A 162 -10.50 -3.11 3.61
N ASP A 163 -11.48 -2.26 3.31
CA ASP A 163 -12.89 -2.47 3.65
C ASP A 163 -13.55 -3.56 2.75
N GLY A 164 -12.81 -4.14 1.81
CA GLY A 164 -13.25 -5.20 0.89
C GLY A 164 -14.18 -4.73 -0.24
N THR A 165 -14.15 -3.44 -0.59
CA THR A 165 -14.93 -2.87 -1.70
C THR A 165 -14.10 -2.86 -2.97
N LEU A 166 -14.72 -3.12 -4.13
CA LEU A 166 -14.05 -2.93 -5.42
C LEU A 166 -13.76 -1.44 -5.62
N ALA A 167 -12.54 -1.10 -6.02
CA ALA A 167 -12.12 0.29 -6.18
C ALA A 167 -11.15 0.45 -7.34
N LEU A 168 -11.28 1.57 -8.06
CA LEU A 168 -10.36 2.03 -9.10
C LEU A 168 -9.68 3.33 -8.65
N THR A 169 -8.38 3.42 -8.92
CA THR A 169 -7.63 4.66 -8.70
C THR A 169 -7.76 5.55 -9.93
N GLY A 170 -8.29 6.76 -9.78
CA GLY A 170 -8.53 7.62 -10.94
C GLY A 170 -9.32 8.88 -10.65
N ASP A 171 -9.39 9.74 -11.67
CA ASP A 171 -10.21 10.95 -11.63
C ASP A 171 -11.54 10.66 -12.31
N ALA A 172 -12.61 10.59 -11.53
CA ALA A 172 -13.96 10.30 -12.01
C ALA A 172 -14.51 11.33 -13.02
N ARG A 173 -13.85 12.49 -13.17
CA ARG A 173 -14.21 13.52 -14.18
C ARG A 173 -13.74 13.15 -15.60
N ARG A 174 -12.96 12.07 -15.74
CA ARG A 174 -12.45 11.59 -17.03
C ARG A 174 -13.30 10.45 -17.55
N GLU A 175 -13.59 10.48 -18.85
CA GLU A 175 -14.38 9.45 -19.52
C GLU A 175 -13.80 8.05 -19.36
N ASN A 176 -12.47 7.92 -19.56
CA ASN A 176 -11.78 6.63 -19.43
C ASN A 176 -12.00 6.02 -18.03
N THR A 177 -11.82 6.81 -16.96
CA THR A 177 -12.00 6.32 -15.58
C THR A 177 -13.40 5.77 -15.32
N LEU A 178 -14.44 6.46 -15.81
CA LEU A 178 -15.82 6.00 -15.66
C LEU A 178 -16.13 4.79 -16.55
N SER A 179 -15.51 4.73 -17.73
CA SER A 179 -15.60 3.57 -18.63
C SER A 179 -14.98 2.33 -18.00
N ASP A 180 -13.80 2.46 -17.41
CA ASP A 180 -13.11 1.40 -16.66
C ASP A 180 -13.92 0.96 -15.43
N ALA A 181 -14.68 1.88 -14.82
CA ALA A 181 -15.62 1.57 -13.73
C ALA A 181 -16.91 0.87 -14.23
N GLY A 182 -17.06 0.66 -15.53
CA GLY A 182 -18.22 0.00 -16.13
C GLY A 182 -19.47 0.88 -16.21
N VAL A 183 -19.34 2.21 -16.37
CA VAL A 183 -20.49 3.14 -16.34
C VAL A 183 -21.61 2.80 -17.33
N GLY A 184 -21.27 2.25 -18.50
CA GLY A 184 -22.27 1.82 -19.49
C GLY A 184 -23.18 0.67 -19.03
N ARG A 185 -22.80 -0.05 -17.97
CA ARG A 185 -23.54 -1.17 -17.37
C ARG A 185 -24.03 -0.84 -15.96
N ALA A 186 -23.67 0.31 -15.41
CA ALA A 186 -24.03 0.69 -14.06
C ALA A 186 -25.51 1.07 -13.97
N ALA A 187 -26.13 0.83 -12.83
CA ALA A 187 -27.49 1.32 -12.55
C ALA A 187 -27.47 2.79 -12.13
N THR A 188 -26.47 3.17 -11.30
CA THR A 188 -26.39 4.49 -10.69
C THR A 188 -24.94 4.96 -10.59
N VAL A 189 -24.71 6.25 -10.84
CA VAL A 189 -23.45 6.96 -10.57
C VAL A 189 -23.69 7.99 -9.47
N VAL A 190 -22.88 7.95 -8.41
CA VAL A 190 -22.95 8.86 -7.28
C VAL A 190 -21.72 9.75 -7.22
N GLY A 191 -21.88 11.05 -7.46
CA GLY A 191 -20.86 12.07 -7.18
C GLY A 191 -20.81 12.34 -5.67
N ALA A 192 -19.82 11.78 -4.97
CA ALA A 192 -19.73 11.81 -3.50
C ALA A 192 -18.52 12.60 -2.98
N ILE A 193 -17.93 13.46 -3.81
CA ILE A 193 -16.80 14.33 -3.46
C ILE A 193 -17.33 15.57 -2.72
N ASP A 194 -16.54 16.18 -1.84
CA ASP A 194 -16.94 17.41 -1.12
C ASP A 194 -17.02 18.64 -2.05
N ASP A 195 -16.46 18.57 -3.27
CA ASP A 195 -16.50 19.63 -4.27
C ASP A 195 -17.69 19.42 -5.22
N THR A 196 -18.74 20.25 -5.07
CA THR A 196 -19.94 20.19 -5.93
C THR A 196 -19.61 20.35 -7.41
N SER A 197 -18.65 21.21 -7.76
CA SER A 197 -18.25 21.44 -9.17
C SER A 197 -17.65 20.16 -9.77
N ALA A 198 -16.85 19.43 -9.00
CA ALA A 198 -16.32 18.14 -9.41
C ALA A 198 -17.44 17.10 -9.61
N ASN A 199 -18.43 17.04 -8.71
CA ASN A 199 -19.57 16.13 -8.85
C ASN A 199 -20.47 16.48 -10.05
N VAL A 200 -20.67 17.77 -10.33
CA VAL A 200 -21.38 18.25 -11.53
C VAL A 200 -20.63 17.82 -12.79
N GLN A 201 -19.30 17.93 -12.82
CA GLN A 201 -18.52 17.47 -13.96
C GLN A 201 -18.62 15.95 -14.15
N ILE A 202 -18.61 15.18 -13.06
CA ILE A 202 -18.85 13.72 -13.09
C ILE A 202 -20.22 13.40 -13.68
N ALA A 203 -21.28 14.12 -13.26
CA ALA A 203 -22.64 13.95 -13.77
C ALA A 203 -22.71 14.20 -15.29
N VAL A 204 -22.07 15.27 -15.78
CA VAL A 204 -22.01 15.57 -17.21
C VAL A 204 -21.27 14.46 -17.97
N THR A 205 -20.13 13.98 -17.47
CA THR A 205 -19.39 12.90 -18.12
C THR A 205 -20.17 11.59 -18.10
N ALA A 206 -20.81 11.22 -16.98
CA ALA A 206 -21.61 10.01 -16.85
C ALA A 206 -22.82 10.02 -17.80
N SER A 207 -23.55 11.13 -17.90
CA SER A 207 -24.71 11.27 -18.79
C SER A 207 -24.34 11.19 -20.28
N GLN A 208 -23.14 11.64 -20.66
CA GLN A 208 -22.63 11.50 -22.02
C GLN A 208 -22.26 10.05 -22.36
N LEU A 209 -21.67 9.31 -21.42
CA LEU A 209 -21.24 7.93 -21.63
C LEU A 209 -22.39 6.92 -21.52
N ALA A 210 -23.33 7.16 -20.61
CA ALA A 210 -24.44 6.27 -20.30
C ALA A 210 -25.73 7.08 -20.08
N PRO A 211 -26.47 7.44 -21.15
CA PRO A 211 -27.64 8.32 -21.05
C PRO A 211 -28.81 7.77 -20.21
N THR A 212 -28.79 6.48 -19.86
CA THR A 212 -29.83 5.81 -19.06
C THR A 212 -29.42 5.57 -17.62
N VAL A 213 -28.18 5.91 -17.23
CA VAL A 213 -27.71 5.73 -15.85
C VAL A 213 -28.37 6.76 -14.94
N GLU A 214 -28.77 6.35 -13.75
CA GLU A 214 -29.26 7.29 -12.73
C GLU A 214 -28.07 8.05 -12.13
N ILE A 215 -28.19 9.37 -12.03
CA ILE A 215 -27.10 10.23 -11.57
C ILE A 215 -27.52 10.92 -10.29
N VAL A 216 -26.82 10.60 -9.19
CA VAL A 216 -27.00 11.21 -7.88
C VAL A 216 -25.80 12.10 -7.57
N VAL A 217 -26.03 13.36 -7.23
CA VAL A 217 -24.97 14.32 -6.93
C VAL A 217 -25.06 14.79 -5.49
N ARG A 218 -23.95 14.72 -4.76
CA ARG A 218 -23.77 15.48 -3.53
C ARG A 218 -23.55 16.94 -3.86
N ALA A 219 -24.37 17.82 -3.29
CA ALA A 219 -24.16 19.26 -3.27
C ALA A 219 -23.72 19.73 -1.88
N GLY A 220 -22.93 20.80 -1.83
CA GLY A 220 -22.48 21.42 -0.59
C GLY A 220 -23.52 22.34 0.06
N ASP A 221 -24.38 22.96 -0.74
CA ASP A 221 -25.48 23.81 -0.28
C ASP A 221 -26.69 23.79 -1.24
N GLU A 222 -27.77 24.45 -0.85
CA GLU A 222 -29.01 24.54 -1.63
C GLU A 222 -28.85 25.36 -2.92
N MET A 223 -27.90 26.29 -2.97
CA MET A 223 -27.68 27.13 -4.15
C MET A 223 -27.03 26.31 -5.27
N ASP A 224 -26.11 25.44 -4.90
CA ASP A 224 -25.48 24.44 -5.77
C ASP A 224 -26.47 23.39 -6.30
N GLU A 225 -27.55 23.13 -5.55
CA GLU A 225 -28.57 22.15 -5.91
C GLU A 225 -29.26 22.47 -7.24
N ALA A 226 -29.65 23.75 -7.42
CA ALA A 226 -30.30 24.21 -8.64
C ALA A 226 -29.39 24.09 -9.87
N LEU A 227 -28.07 24.27 -9.69
CA LEU A 227 -27.09 24.08 -10.75
C LEU A 227 -26.95 22.60 -11.11
N ALA A 228 -26.79 21.74 -10.10
CA ALA A 228 -26.63 20.29 -10.28
C ALA A 228 -27.83 19.63 -10.99
N ARG A 229 -29.07 20.04 -10.67
CA ARG A 229 -30.25 19.56 -11.42
C ARG A 229 -30.25 20.03 -12.89
N ARG A 230 -29.80 21.27 -13.16
CA ARG A 230 -29.78 21.83 -14.53
C ARG A 230 -28.78 21.14 -15.45
N VAL A 231 -27.71 20.58 -14.90
CA VAL A 231 -26.65 19.87 -15.63
C VAL A 231 -26.88 18.35 -15.73
N GLY A 232 -28.07 17.87 -15.34
CA GLY A 232 -28.50 16.50 -15.61
C GLY A 232 -28.32 15.52 -14.47
N ALA A 233 -28.19 15.98 -13.22
CA ALA A 233 -28.35 15.09 -12.06
C ALA A 233 -29.85 14.80 -11.86
N ASP A 234 -30.21 13.52 -11.75
CA ASP A 234 -31.57 13.06 -11.49
C ASP A 234 -31.97 13.34 -10.04
N GLU A 235 -31.04 13.14 -9.12
CA GLU A 235 -31.19 13.43 -7.70
C GLU A 235 -30.01 14.26 -7.19
N VAL A 236 -30.31 15.25 -6.35
CA VAL A 236 -29.28 16.04 -5.67
C VAL A 236 -29.52 15.97 -4.18
N VAL A 237 -28.46 15.63 -3.45
CA VAL A 237 -28.49 15.46 -1.99
C VAL A 237 -27.58 16.49 -1.36
N VAL A 238 -28.13 17.30 -0.45
CA VAL A 238 -27.36 18.16 0.45
C VAL A 238 -27.35 17.48 1.83
N PRO A 239 -26.27 16.75 2.20
CA PRO A 239 -26.28 15.90 3.39
C PRO A 239 -26.60 16.63 4.68
N GLU A 240 -26.16 17.88 4.80
CA GLU A 240 -26.35 18.75 5.96
C GLU A 240 -27.83 19.11 6.15
N VAL A 241 -28.54 19.43 5.07
CA VAL A 241 -29.99 19.71 5.09
C VAL A 241 -30.77 18.45 5.43
N VAL A 242 -30.53 17.35 4.71
CA VAL A 242 -31.21 16.06 4.94
C VAL A 242 -30.99 15.54 6.37
N SER A 243 -29.79 15.73 6.91
CA SER A 243 -29.48 15.36 8.29
C SER A 243 -30.20 16.25 9.30
N GLY A 244 -30.29 17.57 9.03
CA GLY A 244 -31.02 18.52 9.86
C GLY A 244 -32.52 18.24 9.91
N GLU A 245 -33.15 18.01 8.76
CA GLU A 245 -34.57 17.67 8.67
C GLU A 245 -34.90 16.40 9.48
N ARG A 246 -34.07 15.36 9.37
CA ARG A 246 -34.24 14.12 10.13
C ARG A 246 -34.12 14.31 11.64
N VAL A 247 -33.35 15.29 12.11
CA VAL A 247 -33.31 15.64 13.54
C VAL A 247 -34.61 16.35 13.94
N CYS A 248 -35.10 17.28 13.13
CA CYS A 248 -36.35 18.00 13.39
C CYS A 248 -37.58 17.07 13.43
N GLU A 249 -37.63 16.05 12.57
CA GLU A 249 -38.71 15.04 12.59
C GLU A 249 -38.71 14.17 13.86
N GLY A 250 -37.56 14.05 14.52
CA GLY A 250 -37.38 13.27 15.74
C GLY A 250 -37.65 14.04 17.04
N LEU A 251 -37.91 15.35 16.97
CA LEU A 251 -38.26 16.21 18.10
C LEU A 251 -39.78 16.31 18.27
#